data_AF-A0A2H6NBL5-F1
#
_entry.id   AF-A0A2H6NBL5-F1
#
_cell.length_a   1.000
_cell.length_b   1.000
_cell.length_c   1.000
_cell.angle_alpha   90.00
_cell.angle_beta   90.00
_cell.angle_gamma   90.00
#
_symmetry.space_group_name_H-M   'P 1'
#
loop_
_entity.id
_entity.type
_entity.pdbx_description
1 polymer ?
#
loop_
_entity_poly.entity_id
_entity_poly.type
_entity_poly.pdbx_seq_one_letter_code
_entity_poly.pdbx_strand_id
1 'polypeptide(L)'
;PTTMGAMLRPEVRFGRRKGQMREATPNDEDDVMEGIFLPVGVDLHQITILPKAEWQRIQDSLTARARETAQILAEKKARKDLHLKSQALVKNWTHTIAVRIYEC
;
A
#
# COMPACT_ATOMS: atom_id res chain seq x y z
N PRO A 1 -29.21 57.00 4.58
CA PRO A 1 -29.70 55.82 3.84
C PRO A 1 -29.04 54.54 4.36
N THR A 2 -29.79 53.84 5.21
CA THR A 2 -29.54 52.49 5.74
C THR A 2 -29.50 51.44 4.63
N THR A 3 -28.62 50.45 4.71
CA THR A 3 -28.95 49.04 4.37
C THR A 3 -27.95 48.10 5.05
N MET A 4 -28.53 47.16 5.78
CA MET A 4 -27.94 46.09 6.56
C MET A 4 -27.34 45.00 5.68
N GLY A 5 -26.47 44.20 6.28
CA GLY A 5 -26.54 42.76 6.09
C GLY A 5 -25.45 42.18 5.21
N ALA A 6 -24.58 41.40 5.82
CA ALA A 6 -24.72 39.94 5.79
C ALA A 6 -23.32 39.33 5.93
N MET A 7 -23.09 38.79 7.12
CA MET A 7 -22.08 37.81 7.46
C MET A 7 -22.04 36.74 6.36
N LEU A 8 -21.05 36.80 5.47
CA LEU A 8 -20.83 35.76 4.47
C LEU A 8 -20.31 34.52 5.20
N ARG A 9 -21.22 33.56 5.43
CA ARG A 9 -20.90 32.18 5.82
C ARG A 9 -19.85 31.61 4.88
N PRO A 10 -18.86 30.85 5.39
CA PRO A 10 -18.09 29.95 4.54
C PRO A 10 -19.04 28.87 4.00
N GLU A 11 -19.30 28.92 2.70
CA GLU A 11 -19.98 27.87 1.94
C GLU A 11 -19.18 26.57 2.09
N VAL A 12 -19.71 25.62 2.86
CA VAL A 12 -19.09 24.31 3.05
C VAL A 12 -19.37 23.46 1.80
N ARG A 13 -18.46 23.50 0.82
CA ARG A 13 -18.57 22.81 -0.48
C ARG A 13 -18.17 21.33 -0.41
N PHE A 14 -18.63 20.59 0.60
CA PHE A 14 -18.38 19.15 0.65
C PHE A 14 -19.30 18.43 -0.35
N GLY A 15 -18.79 18.26 -1.56
CA GLY A 15 -19.39 17.43 -2.60
C GLY A 15 -19.33 15.95 -2.23
N ARG A 16 -20.48 15.35 -1.95
CA ARG A 16 -20.65 13.90 -1.84
C ARG A 16 -20.52 13.31 -3.24
N ARG A 17 -19.35 12.77 -3.60
CA ARG A 17 -19.18 12.05 -4.88
C ARG A 17 -20.16 10.88 -4.88
N LYS A 18 -21.19 10.93 -5.74
CA LYS A 18 -21.99 9.75 -6.08
C LYS A 18 -21.04 8.77 -6.77
N GLY A 19 -20.86 7.59 -6.21
CA GLY A 19 -20.13 6.51 -6.87
C GLY A 19 -20.82 6.18 -8.19
N GLN A 20 -20.08 6.20 -9.29
CA GLN A 20 -20.53 5.59 -10.53
C GLN A 20 -20.69 4.09 -10.31
N MET A 21 -21.83 3.55 -10.70
CA MET A 21 -22.07 2.11 -10.78
C MET A 21 -21.23 1.60 -11.96
N ARG A 22 -20.35 0.62 -11.72
CA ARG A 22 -19.63 -0.05 -12.81
C ARG A 22 -20.62 -0.96 -13.52
N GLU A 23 -20.87 -0.69 -14.79
CA GLU A 23 -21.57 -1.59 -15.69
C GLU A 23 -20.65 -2.77 -15.99
N ALA A 24 -21.14 -4.00 -15.80
CA ALA A 24 -20.38 -5.20 -16.09
C ALA A 24 -20.32 -5.37 -17.62
N THR A 25 -19.11 -5.24 -18.18
CA THR A 25 -18.85 -5.70 -19.53
C THR A 25 -19.00 -7.23 -19.56
N PRO A 26 -19.63 -7.82 -20.59
CA PRO A 26 -19.63 -9.26 -20.76
C PRO A 26 -18.20 -9.78 -20.79
N ASN A 27 -17.92 -10.79 -19.98
CA ASN A 27 -16.70 -11.60 -20.10
C ASN A 27 -16.76 -12.29 -21.46
N ASP A 28 -16.02 -11.78 -22.44
CA ASP A 28 -15.50 -12.63 -23.50
C ASP A 28 -14.33 -13.39 -22.89
N GLU A 29 -14.66 -14.57 -22.41
CA GLU A 29 -13.79 -15.51 -21.76
C GLU A 29 -12.70 -15.95 -22.77
N ASP A 30 -11.48 -15.55 -22.45
CA ASP A 30 -10.30 -16.42 -22.40
C ASP A 30 -9.98 -17.23 -23.65
N ASP A 31 -9.40 -16.56 -24.64
CA ASP A 31 -8.22 -17.11 -25.33
C ASP A 31 -7.11 -16.04 -25.35
N VAL A 32 -6.73 -15.58 -24.16
CA VAL A 32 -5.46 -14.85 -24.00
C VAL A 32 -4.37 -15.88 -24.17
N MET A 33 -3.99 -16.11 -25.42
CA MET A 33 -2.86 -16.92 -25.81
C MET A 33 -1.64 -16.39 -25.05
N GLU A 34 -1.27 -17.04 -23.95
CA GLU A 34 -0.06 -16.78 -23.14
C GLU A 34 1.18 -17.25 -23.93
N GLY A 35 1.29 -16.78 -25.16
CA GLY A 35 2.49 -16.86 -25.96
C GLY A 35 3.40 -15.69 -25.59
N ILE A 36 4.68 -15.97 -25.36
CA ILE A 36 5.69 -14.93 -25.32
C ILE A 36 5.73 -14.29 -26.70
N PHE A 37 5.13 -13.11 -26.86
CA PHE A 37 5.17 -12.34 -28.09
C PHE A 37 6.56 -11.76 -28.27
N LEU A 38 7.38 -12.43 -29.08
CA LEU A 38 8.62 -11.86 -29.57
C LEU A 38 8.31 -10.78 -30.61
N PRO A 39 9.00 -9.62 -30.58
CA PRO A 39 8.90 -8.62 -31.64
C PRO A 39 9.15 -9.26 -33.01
N VAL A 40 8.37 -8.87 -34.02
CA VAL A 40 8.57 -9.33 -35.40
C VAL A 40 9.98 -8.95 -35.84
N GLY A 41 10.79 -9.96 -36.15
CA GLY A 41 12.18 -9.80 -36.61
C GLY A 41 13.28 -10.20 -35.62
N VAL A 42 12.94 -10.78 -34.46
CA VAL A 42 13.95 -11.38 -33.57
C VAL A 42 14.36 -12.76 -34.12
N ASP A 43 15.63 -12.90 -34.52
CA ASP A 43 16.20 -14.18 -34.91
C ASP A 43 16.47 -15.04 -33.67
N LEU A 44 15.79 -16.17 -33.58
CA LEU A 44 15.90 -17.12 -32.46
C LEU A 44 17.29 -17.78 -32.37
N HIS A 45 18.08 -17.74 -33.44
CA HIS A 45 19.44 -18.29 -33.46
C HIS A 45 20.49 -17.31 -32.91
N GLN A 46 20.12 -16.05 -32.66
CA GLN A 46 21.01 -15.07 -32.05
C GLN A 46 21.08 -15.28 -30.53
N ILE A 47 22.06 -16.07 -30.10
CA ILE A 47 22.34 -16.29 -28.69
C ILE A 47 23.26 -15.16 -28.20
N THR A 48 22.75 -14.32 -27.31
CA THR A 48 23.58 -13.35 -26.57
C THR A 48 24.02 -13.97 -25.24
N ILE A 49 25.32 -14.27 -25.11
CA ILE A 49 25.88 -14.79 -23.85
C ILE A 49 26.16 -13.60 -22.92
N LEU A 50 25.42 -13.52 -21.82
CA LEU A 50 25.62 -12.46 -20.84
C LEU A 50 26.79 -12.81 -19.89
N PRO A 51 27.80 -11.93 -19.75
CA PRO A 51 28.86 -12.13 -18.77
C PRO A 51 28.32 -12.17 -17.34
N LYS A 52 28.98 -12.94 -16.46
CA LYS A 52 28.55 -13.11 -15.06
C LYS A 52 28.39 -11.77 -14.31
N ALA A 53 29.26 -10.81 -14.56
CA ALA A 53 29.21 -9.48 -13.93
C ALA A 53 27.92 -8.72 -14.30
N GLU A 54 27.52 -8.80 -15.56
CA GLU A 54 26.32 -8.16 -16.07
C GLU A 54 25.05 -8.82 -15.54
N TRP A 55 25.05 -10.16 -15.47
CA TRP A 55 23.97 -10.91 -14.82
C TRP A 55 23.80 -10.51 -13.36
N GLN A 56 24.91 -10.44 -12.62
CA GLN A 56 24.91 -10.05 -11.22
C GLN A 56 24.36 -8.63 -11.02
N ARG A 57 24.74 -7.68 -11.88
CA ARG A 57 24.22 -6.31 -11.85
C ARG A 57 22.71 -6.26 -12.04
N ILE A 58 22.17 -7.00 -13.01
CA ILE A 58 20.73 -7.08 -13.26
C ILE A 58 20.03 -7.67 -12.02
N GLN A 59 20.53 -8.78 -11.51
CA GLN A 59 19.97 -9.44 -10.34
C GLN A 59 19.99 -8.53 -9.10
N ASP A 60 21.07 -7.80 -8.86
CA ASP A 60 21.16 -6.87 -7.75
C ASP A 60 20.19 -5.68 -7.91
N SER A 61 20.00 -5.18 -9.13
CA SER A 61 19.01 -4.13 -9.39
C SER A 61 17.56 -4.59 -9.12
N LEU A 62 17.23 -5.83 -9.49
CA LEU A 62 15.91 -6.42 -9.25
C LEU A 62 15.66 -6.71 -7.76
N THR A 63 16.70 -7.18 -7.06
CA THR A 63 16.57 -7.57 -5.66
C THR A 63 16.70 -6.41 -4.67
N ALA A 64 17.27 -5.26 -5.09
CA ALA A 64 17.43 -4.08 -4.24
C ALA A 64 16.10 -3.66 -3.58
N ARG A 65 15.04 -3.49 -4.37
CA ARG A 65 13.71 -3.13 -3.87
C ARG A 65 13.13 -4.19 -2.93
N ALA A 66 13.34 -5.47 -3.23
CA ALA A 66 12.86 -6.56 -2.37
C ALA A 66 13.57 -6.59 -1.00
N ARG A 67 14.85 -6.22 -0.95
CA ARG A 67 15.61 -6.11 0.30
C ARG A 67 15.09 -4.95 1.16
N GLU A 68 14.85 -3.80 0.55
CA GLU A 68 14.28 -2.62 1.24
C GLU A 68 12.89 -2.91 1.82
N THR A 69 12.00 -3.55 1.04
CA THR A 69 10.66 -3.91 1.53
C THR A 69 10.72 -4.91 2.67
N ALA A 70 11.61 -5.91 2.58
CA ALA A 70 11.84 -6.87 3.66
C ALA A 70 12.32 -6.18 4.95
N GLN A 71 13.23 -5.22 4.84
CA GLN A 71 13.72 -4.44 6.00
C GLN A 71 12.59 -3.64 6.65
N ILE A 72 11.80 -2.91 5.88
CA ILE A 72 10.66 -2.12 6.40
C ILE A 72 9.64 -3.03 7.09
N LEU A 73 9.36 -4.20 6.53
CA LEU A 73 8.45 -5.17 7.14
C LEU A 73 8.99 -5.71 8.46
N ALA A 74 10.28 -6.02 8.52
CA ALA A 74 10.94 -6.48 9.74
C ALA A 74 10.89 -5.40 10.84
N GLU A 75 11.19 -4.14 10.51
CA GLU A 75 11.11 -3.03 11.46
C GLU A 75 9.67 -2.82 11.97
N LYS A 76 8.69 -2.83 11.06
CA LYS A 76 7.26 -2.73 11.43
C LYS A 76 6.84 -3.86 12.37
N LYS A 77 7.31 -5.08 12.13
CA LYS A 77 7.03 -6.24 12.99
C LYS A 77 7.64 -6.03 14.38
N ALA A 78 8.92 -5.67 14.46
CA ALA A 78 9.60 -5.41 15.72
C ALA A 78 8.90 -4.32 16.56
N ARG A 79 8.47 -3.22 15.91
CA ARG A 79 7.72 -2.15 16.58
C ARG A 79 6.39 -2.62 17.13
N LYS A 80 5.64 -3.43 16.38
CA LYS A 80 4.36 -4.01 16.83
C LYS A 80 4.57 -4.96 18.02
N ASP A 81 5.61 -5.79 17.96
CA ASP A 81 5.92 -6.73 19.04
C ASP A 81 6.27 -5.99 20.34
N LEU A 82 7.06 -4.92 20.26
CA LEU A 82 7.34 -4.06 21.41
C LEU A 82 6.09 -3.36 21.94
N HIS A 83 5.22 -2.88 21.06
CA HIS A 83 3.96 -2.27 21.47
C HIS A 83 3.06 -3.25 22.21
N LEU A 84 2.94 -4.49 21.73
CA LEU A 84 2.18 -5.55 22.40
C LEU A 84 2.74 -5.88 23.78
N LYS A 85 4.07 -5.96 23.92
CA LYS A 85 4.74 -6.16 25.22
C LYS A 85 4.41 -5.02 26.18
N SER A 86 4.49 -3.77 25.71
CA SER A 86 4.14 -2.59 26.51
C SER A 86 2.67 -2.61 26.94
N GLN A 87 1.75 -2.94 26.03
CA GLN A 87 0.33 -3.05 26.34
C GLN A 87 0.04 -4.13 27.38
N ALA A 88 0.73 -5.27 27.32
CA ALA A 88 0.59 -6.33 28.31
C ALA A 88 1.07 -5.88 29.70
N LEU A 89 2.19 -5.16 29.77
CA LEU A 89 2.70 -4.60 31.03
C LEU A 89 1.71 -3.61 31.65
N VAL A 90 1.13 -2.71 30.85
CA VAL A 90 0.12 -1.73 31.33
C VAL A 90 -1.11 -2.44 31.89
N LYS A 91 -1.58 -3.52 31.25
CA LYS A 91 -2.72 -4.30 31.76
C LYS A 91 -2.42 -5.00 33.09
N ASN A 92 -1.18 -5.43 33.30
CA ASN A 92 -0.75 -6.05 34.56
C ASN A 92 -0.54 -5.05 35.70
N TRP A 93 -0.56 -3.74 35.42
CA TRP A 93 -0.46 -2.71 36.44
C TRP A 93 -1.85 -2.38 36.99
N THR A 94 -2.11 -2.85 38.22
CA THR A 94 -3.35 -2.66 38.98
C THR A 94 -3.65 -1.20 39.34
N HIS A 95 -2.74 -0.26 39.05
CA HIS A 95 -2.90 1.17 39.34
C HIS A 95 -3.37 2.00 38.14
N THR A 96 -3.69 1.37 37.01
CA THR A 96 -4.19 2.09 35.82
C THR A 96 -5.62 2.55 36.08
N ILE A 97 -5.91 3.82 35.81
CA ILE A 97 -7.15 4.57 36.11
C ILE A 97 -8.45 3.76 35.83
N ALA A 98 -8.44 2.84 34.88
CA ALA A 98 -9.55 1.95 34.58
C ALA A 98 -10.02 1.10 35.78
N VAL A 99 -9.12 0.58 36.63
CA VAL A 99 -9.52 -0.22 37.82
C VAL A 99 -10.20 0.68 38.86
N ARG A 100 -9.72 1.92 39.01
CA ARG A 100 -10.20 2.87 40.02
C ARG A 100 -11.57 3.49 39.70
N ILE A 101 -12.06 3.36 38.46
CA ILE A 101 -13.37 3.88 38.03
C ILE A 101 -14.51 2.89 38.33
N TYR A 102 -14.23 1.59 38.46
CA TYR A 102 -15.24 0.58 38.82
C TYR A 102 -15.51 0.47 40.34
N GLU A 103 -14.87 1.31 41.16
CA GLU A 103 -15.02 1.33 42.61
C GLU A 103 -15.85 2.54 43.11
N CYS A 104 -16.51 3.27 42.18
CA CYS A 104 -17.55 4.26 42.46
C CYS A 104 -18.94 3.72 42.14
#